data_AF-A0A1F6H7S4-F1
#
_entry.id   AF-A0A1F6H7S4-F1
#
_cell.length_a   1.000
_cell.length_b   1.000
_cell.length_c   1.000
_cell.angle_alpha   90.00
_cell.angle_beta   90.00
_cell.angle_gamma   90.00
#
_symmetry.space_group_name_H-M   'P 1'
#
loop_
_entity.id
_entity.type
_entity.pdbx_description
1 polymer ?
#
loop_
_entity_poly.entity_id
_entity_poly.type
_entity_poly.pdbx_seq_one_letter_code
_entity_poly.pdbx_strand_id
1 'polypeptide(L)'
;MKVVIVIPTYNEKENIQTLIPILEEEIFPQIKNHDMNILVADDSSPDGTRQEVEKLMKKWSNINISSGEKHGLGAAYVRGMTYAVEKMGAEVMFEMDADLFHDPKKIPDFLKKIEEGFDFVIGTRYSDGGSIPSNWGIHRKFLSIFGNLIIRVILTRFYIHDWTGGYRAIKKEVFLKEKNKLSEFTGYLFQVGFLLNAVHDGFKVAEVPFHATDRVLGKSKIPTGNTIVQTLAFVIKERIKELIFGSFGKFLVVGGTGFVIQAVVLKILVEGFNIHPAISSLAGAVLAIFSNFNLNNIWTFKTEKVKGIGMYFWKLLHFYGTSAVGVVVIQSGIIFLGDQIIGRKYYFIYFLVGTFILMLYNFTMYRFVIWRKKPH
;
A
#
# COMPACT_ATOMS: atom_id res chain seq x y z
N MET A 1 12.34 -23.00 -3.62
CA MET A 1 13.07 -21.71 -3.73
C MET A 1 14.09 -21.61 -2.63
N LYS A 2 15.09 -20.72 -2.74
CA LYS A 2 15.95 -20.38 -1.60
C LYS A 2 15.30 -19.31 -0.72
N VAL A 3 15.06 -19.67 0.54
CA VAL A 3 14.39 -18.83 1.54
C VAL A 3 15.38 -18.48 2.64
N VAL A 4 15.54 -17.20 2.94
CA VAL A 4 16.46 -16.73 3.99
C VAL A 4 15.68 -16.03 5.08
N ILE A 5 15.72 -16.57 6.31
CA ILE A 5 15.18 -15.91 7.50
C ILE A 5 16.22 -14.93 8.02
N VAL A 6 15.91 -13.65 7.86
CA VAL A 6 16.74 -12.52 8.31
C VAL A 6 16.32 -12.15 9.72
N ILE A 7 17.23 -12.37 10.67
CA ILE A 7 17.02 -12.14 12.10
C ILE A 7 17.93 -11.00 12.56
N PRO A 8 17.43 -9.77 12.72
CA PRO A 8 18.25 -8.67 13.23
C PRO A 8 18.49 -8.84 14.73
N THR A 9 19.73 -8.61 15.17
CA THR A 9 20.12 -8.80 16.58
C THR A 9 20.88 -7.62 17.15
N TYR A 10 20.55 -7.27 18.40
CA TYR A 10 21.35 -6.41 19.27
C TYR A 10 21.10 -6.80 20.74
N ASN A 11 22.07 -7.45 21.38
CA ASN A 11 21.91 -8.09 22.69
C ASN A 11 20.85 -9.20 22.73
N GLU A 12 20.97 -10.17 21.82
CA GLU A 12 19.96 -11.23 21.62
C GLU A 12 20.55 -12.63 21.80
N LYS A 13 21.67 -12.78 22.53
CA LYS A 13 22.40 -14.05 22.64
C LYS A 13 21.50 -15.21 23.08
N GLU A 14 20.78 -15.04 24.18
CA GLU A 14 19.91 -16.10 24.76
C GLU A 14 18.73 -16.45 23.83
N ASN A 15 18.19 -15.44 23.15
CA ASN A 15 17.12 -15.60 22.18
C ASN A 15 17.61 -16.40 20.96
N ILE A 16 18.80 -16.11 20.44
CA ILE A 16 19.42 -16.86 19.34
C ILE A 16 19.72 -18.31 19.72
N GLN A 17 20.17 -18.56 20.96
CA GLN A 17 20.39 -19.92 21.47
C GLN A 17 19.13 -20.79 21.46
N THR A 18 17.96 -20.16 21.52
CA THR A 18 16.66 -20.86 21.55
C THR A 18 16.01 -20.92 20.19
N LEU A 19 15.95 -19.79 19.48
CA LEU A 19 15.22 -19.66 18.21
C LEU A 19 15.84 -20.50 17.09
N ILE A 20 17.18 -20.49 16.95
CA ILE A 20 17.84 -21.22 15.86
C ILE A 20 17.59 -22.74 15.96
N PRO A 21 17.77 -23.39 17.13
CA PRO A 21 17.39 -24.80 17.28
C PRO A 21 15.92 -25.09 16.94
N ILE A 22 14.98 -24.23 17.35
CA ILE A 22 13.55 -24.41 17.00
C ILE A 22 13.39 -24.41 15.47
N LEU A 23 14.01 -23.45 14.77
CA LEU A 23 13.93 -23.39 13.31
C LEU A 23 14.52 -24.63 12.65
N GLU A 24 15.73 -25.02 13.04
CA GLU A 24 16.48 -26.12 12.41
C GLU A 24 15.93 -27.51 12.75
N GLU A 25 15.53 -27.74 14.01
CA GLU A 25 15.15 -29.07 14.50
C GLU A 25 13.64 -29.32 14.42
N GLU A 26 12.81 -28.28 14.52
CA GLU A 26 11.35 -28.44 14.52
C GLU A 26 10.70 -27.96 13.21
N ILE A 27 11.06 -26.78 12.71
CA ILE A 27 10.30 -26.13 11.63
C ILE A 27 10.79 -26.53 10.23
N PHE A 28 12.08 -26.37 9.94
CA PHE A 28 12.66 -26.64 8.62
C PHE A 28 12.48 -28.09 8.16
N PRO A 29 12.54 -29.12 9.02
CA PRO A 29 12.27 -30.50 8.61
C PRO A 29 10.85 -30.72 8.05
N GLN A 30 9.91 -29.83 8.36
CA GLN A 30 8.53 -29.88 7.84
C GLN A 30 8.41 -29.25 6.44
N ILE A 31 9.43 -28.52 5.98
CA ILE A 31 9.42 -27.75 4.73
C ILE A 31 10.31 -28.45 3.69
N LYS A 32 9.71 -29.28 2.83
CA LYS A 32 10.47 -30.16 1.91
C LYS A 32 10.89 -29.51 0.59
N ASN A 33 10.20 -28.47 0.13
CA ASN A 33 10.35 -27.92 -1.22
C ASN A 33 11.18 -26.62 -1.30
N HIS A 34 11.75 -26.21 -0.18
CA HIS A 34 12.51 -24.95 -0.07
C HIS A 34 13.85 -25.18 0.61
N ASP A 35 14.86 -24.48 0.10
CA ASP A 35 16.19 -24.41 0.69
C ASP A 35 16.16 -23.33 1.78
N MET A 36 15.97 -23.78 3.02
CA MET A 36 15.79 -22.91 4.20
C MET A 36 17.15 -22.52 4.78
N ASN A 37 17.38 -21.22 4.89
CA ASN A 37 18.62 -20.65 5.39
C ASN A 37 18.33 -19.59 6.46
N ILE A 38 19.28 -19.38 7.38
CA ILE A 38 19.18 -18.37 8.43
C ILE A 38 20.30 -17.35 8.21
N LEU A 39 19.96 -16.07 8.31
CA LEU A 39 20.91 -14.98 8.31
C LEU A 39 20.71 -14.12 9.55
N VAL A 40 21.66 -14.15 10.46
CA VAL A 40 21.68 -13.25 11.61
C VAL A 40 22.32 -11.92 11.21
N ALA A 41 21.55 -10.84 11.25
CA ALA A 41 22.02 -9.49 10.95
C ALA A 41 22.38 -8.77 12.26
N ASP A 42 23.62 -8.94 12.72
CA ASP A 42 24.05 -8.46 14.04
C ASP A 42 24.60 -7.03 14.00
N ASP A 43 24.08 -6.15 14.86
CA ASP A 43 24.49 -4.76 15.01
C ASP A 43 25.65 -4.60 16.03
N SER A 44 26.67 -5.44 15.90
CA SER A 44 27.86 -5.46 16.79
C SER A 44 27.49 -5.63 18.26
N SER A 45 26.77 -6.70 18.58
CA SER A 45 26.28 -6.97 19.93
C SER A 45 27.44 -7.18 20.93
N PRO A 46 27.46 -6.46 22.08
CA PRO A 46 28.48 -6.64 23.12
C PRO A 46 28.26 -7.87 24.03
N ASP A 47 27.07 -8.48 24.01
CA ASP A 47 26.69 -9.59 24.90
C ASP A 47 27.22 -10.97 24.48
N GLY A 48 27.92 -11.03 23.36
CA GLY A 48 28.42 -12.28 22.79
C GLY A 48 27.49 -12.96 21.78
N THR A 49 26.44 -12.27 21.28
CA THR A 49 25.51 -12.82 20.27
C THR A 49 26.26 -13.39 19.07
N ARG A 50 27.24 -12.65 18.53
CA ARG A 50 28.05 -13.10 17.38
C ARG A 50 28.77 -14.42 17.64
N GLN A 51 29.43 -14.56 18.78
CA GLN A 51 30.18 -15.76 19.15
C GLN A 51 29.25 -16.97 19.27
N GLU A 52 28.02 -16.76 19.73
CA GLU A 52 27.03 -17.83 19.75
C GLU A 52 26.61 -18.23 18.34
N VAL A 53 26.34 -17.27 17.45
CA VAL A 53 26.01 -17.57 16.05
C VAL A 53 27.15 -18.34 15.39
N GLU A 54 28.40 -17.91 15.56
CA GLU A 54 29.59 -18.60 15.03
C GLU A 54 29.74 -20.03 15.57
N LYS A 55 29.31 -20.29 16.81
CA LYS A 55 29.24 -21.64 17.36
C LYS A 55 28.14 -22.47 16.70
N LEU A 56 26.95 -21.91 16.50
CA LEU A 56 25.81 -22.59 15.86
C LEU A 56 26.08 -22.88 14.38
N MET A 57 26.83 -22.02 13.68
CA MET A 57 27.30 -22.24 12.30
C MET A 57 28.18 -23.50 12.14
N LYS A 58 28.84 -23.96 13.21
CA LYS A 58 29.61 -25.22 13.19
C LYS A 58 28.69 -26.45 13.22
N LYS A 59 27.47 -26.30 13.73
CA LYS A 59 26.45 -27.37 13.79
C LYS A 59 25.59 -27.40 12.53
N TRP A 60 25.22 -26.23 11.99
CA TRP A 60 24.37 -26.11 10.80
C TRP A 60 24.99 -25.19 9.74
N SER A 61 25.17 -25.70 8.53
CA SER A 61 25.90 -25.02 7.45
C SER A 61 25.08 -23.97 6.68
N ASN A 62 23.77 -23.95 6.86
CA ASN A 62 22.81 -23.00 6.26
C ASN A 62 22.64 -21.71 7.09
N ILE A 63 23.38 -21.57 8.20
CA ILE A 63 23.42 -20.37 9.03
C ILE A 63 24.54 -19.44 8.57
N ASN A 64 24.21 -18.16 8.42
CA ASN A 64 25.15 -17.10 8.07
C ASN A 64 25.00 -15.91 9.02
N ILE A 65 26.03 -15.07 9.07
CA ILE A 65 26.03 -13.84 9.86
C ILE A 65 26.46 -12.65 9.01
N SER A 66 25.74 -11.53 9.14
CA SER A 66 26.08 -10.24 8.55
C SER A 66 26.20 -9.19 9.66
N SER A 67 27.44 -8.94 10.08
CA SER A 67 27.72 -7.93 11.10
C SER A 67 27.81 -6.53 10.50
N GLY A 68 27.30 -5.54 11.23
CA GLY A 68 27.41 -4.13 10.89
C GLY A 68 27.36 -3.23 12.11
N GLU A 69 27.53 -1.93 11.87
CA GLU A 69 27.32 -0.91 12.90
C GLU A 69 25.83 -0.72 13.20
N LYS A 70 25.53 -0.33 14.44
CA LYS A 70 24.18 -0.12 14.91
C LYS A 70 23.59 1.19 14.38
N HIS A 71 22.82 1.08 13.30
CA HIS A 71 22.07 2.20 12.70
C HIS A 71 20.54 2.03 12.82
N GLY A 72 20.09 1.05 13.61
CA GLY A 72 18.68 0.80 13.91
C GLY A 72 18.07 -0.34 13.10
N LEU A 73 16.88 -0.78 13.52
CA LEU A 73 16.23 -2.01 13.03
C LEU A 73 16.05 -2.04 11.51
N GLY A 74 15.57 -0.96 10.91
CA GLY A 74 15.39 -0.88 9.45
C GLY A 74 16.71 -0.99 8.68
N ALA A 75 17.80 -0.40 9.21
CA ALA A 75 19.12 -0.50 8.59
C ALA A 75 19.68 -1.93 8.69
N ALA A 76 19.48 -2.61 9.82
CA ALA A 76 19.84 -4.02 9.99
C ALA A 76 19.08 -4.92 9.00
N TYR A 77 17.78 -4.69 8.82
CA TYR A 77 16.96 -5.42 7.83
C TYR A 77 17.42 -5.15 6.40
N VAL A 78 17.67 -3.89 6.00
CA VAL A 78 18.17 -3.58 4.65
C VAL A 78 19.54 -4.22 4.40
N ARG A 79 20.45 -4.17 5.37
CA ARG A 79 21.77 -4.83 5.30
C ARG A 79 21.60 -6.34 5.15
N GLY A 80 20.81 -6.96 6.01
CA GLY A 80 20.55 -8.40 6.01
C GLY A 80 19.90 -8.88 4.72
N MET A 81 18.82 -8.23 4.27
CA MET A 81 18.16 -8.57 3.01
C MET A 81 19.07 -8.35 1.79
N THR A 82 19.90 -7.30 1.79
CA THR A 82 20.90 -7.08 0.73
C THR A 82 21.90 -8.24 0.69
N TYR A 83 22.43 -8.65 1.85
CA TYR A 83 23.33 -9.79 1.94
C TYR A 83 22.65 -11.10 1.50
N ALA A 84 21.42 -11.34 1.94
CA ALA A 84 20.63 -12.51 1.56
C ALA A 84 20.45 -12.61 0.04
N VAL A 85 20.08 -11.52 -0.62
CA VAL A 85 19.90 -11.50 -2.08
C VAL A 85 21.24 -11.60 -2.82
N GLU A 86 22.22 -10.77 -2.47
CA GLU A 86 23.45 -10.62 -3.27
C GLU A 86 24.50 -11.70 -3.00
N LYS A 87 24.57 -12.23 -1.77
CA LYS A 87 25.59 -13.23 -1.37
C LYS A 87 25.03 -14.63 -1.25
N MET A 88 23.78 -14.78 -0.78
CA MET A 88 23.17 -16.10 -0.59
C MET A 88 22.30 -16.52 -1.77
N GLY A 89 21.87 -15.59 -2.62
CA GLY A 89 20.97 -15.86 -3.75
C GLY A 89 19.52 -16.07 -3.31
N ALA A 90 19.07 -15.37 -2.27
CA ALA A 90 17.71 -15.48 -1.75
C ALA A 90 16.67 -15.11 -2.81
N GLU A 91 15.63 -15.94 -2.94
CA GLU A 91 14.44 -15.65 -3.74
C GLU A 91 13.32 -15.07 -2.87
N VAL A 92 13.28 -15.47 -1.60
CA VAL A 92 12.37 -14.96 -0.57
C VAL A 92 13.17 -14.66 0.69
N MET A 93 12.95 -13.49 1.28
CA MET A 93 13.49 -13.13 2.58
C MET A 93 12.35 -13.10 3.60
N PHE A 94 12.61 -13.63 4.79
CA PHE A 94 11.73 -13.51 5.94
C PHE A 94 12.29 -12.47 6.90
N GLU A 95 11.47 -11.51 7.31
CA GLU A 95 11.75 -10.69 8.48
C GLU A 95 11.20 -11.41 9.71
N MET A 96 12.05 -11.64 10.71
CA MET A 96 11.63 -12.25 11.96
C MET A 96 12.49 -11.79 13.14
N ASP A 97 11.86 -11.31 14.20
CA ASP A 97 12.53 -10.92 15.45
C ASP A 97 13.07 -12.15 16.20
N ALA A 98 14.15 -11.96 16.98
CA ALA A 98 14.81 -13.05 17.69
C ALA A 98 14.05 -13.54 18.94
N ASP A 99 13.15 -12.72 19.49
CA ASP A 99 12.57 -12.85 20.85
C ASP A 99 11.35 -13.79 20.97
N LEU A 100 11.14 -14.65 19.96
CA LEU A 100 10.00 -15.58 19.85
C LEU A 100 8.62 -14.92 19.89
N PHE A 101 8.53 -13.59 19.71
CA PHE A 101 7.25 -12.89 19.55
C PHE A 101 6.50 -13.34 18.28
N HIS A 102 7.26 -13.68 17.24
CA HIS A 102 6.74 -14.27 16.01
C HIS A 102 6.72 -15.79 16.14
N ASP A 103 5.57 -16.41 15.86
CA ASP A 103 5.41 -17.88 15.92
C ASP A 103 6.09 -18.55 14.71
N PRO A 104 7.22 -19.28 14.89
CA PRO A 104 7.92 -19.92 13.79
C PRO A 104 7.07 -20.99 13.07
N LYS A 105 6.04 -21.54 13.74
CA LYS A 105 5.13 -22.55 13.16
C LYS A 105 4.29 -22.00 12.02
N LYS A 106 4.24 -20.67 11.84
CA LYS A 106 3.54 -20.01 10.74
C LYS A 106 4.37 -19.88 9.47
N ILE A 107 5.68 -20.13 9.49
CA ILE A 107 6.53 -20.06 8.29
C ILE A 107 5.96 -20.87 7.10
N PRO A 108 5.46 -22.11 7.28
CA PRO A 108 4.82 -22.86 6.19
C PRO A 108 3.61 -22.15 5.57
N ASP A 109 2.77 -21.50 6.39
CA ASP A 109 1.59 -20.76 5.93
C ASP A 109 1.99 -19.56 5.06
N PHE A 110 3.06 -18.84 5.43
CA PHE A 110 3.60 -17.74 4.63
C PHE A 110 4.14 -18.24 3.30
N LEU A 111 4.91 -19.34 3.29
CA LEU A 111 5.46 -19.92 2.08
C LEU A 111 4.36 -20.37 1.11
N LYS A 112 3.29 -20.98 1.63
CA LYS A 112 2.12 -21.32 0.84
C LYS A 112 1.51 -20.10 0.16
N LYS A 113 1.41 -18.95 0.85
CA LYS A 113 0.95 -17.69 0.23
C LYS A 113 1.89 -17.19 -0.86
N ILE A 114 3.20 -17.31 -0.69
CA ILE A 114 4.16 -16.98 -1.74
C ILE A 114 3.94 -17.87 -2.98
N GLU A 115 3.71 -19.17 -2.77
CA GLU A 115 3.42 -20.15 -3.84
C GLU A 115 2.08 -19.90 -4.55
N GLU A 116 1.06 -19.41 -3.81
CA GLU A 116 -0.22 -18.94 -4.38
C GLU A 116 -0.06 -17.69 -5.27
N GLY A 117 1.15 -17.12 -5.36
CA GLY A 117 1.49 -16.02 -6.25
C GLY A 117 1.46 -14.65 -5.60
N PHE A 118 1.38 -14.57 -4.26
CA PHE A 118 1.58 -13.31 -3.54
C PHE A 118 3.07 -12.95 -3.49
N ASP A 119 3.37 -11.66 -3.44
CA ASP A 119 4.74 -11.13 -3.52
C ASP A 119 5.26 -10.66 -2.15
N PHE A 120 4.34 -10.21 -1.31
CA PHE A 120 4.61 -9.70 0.03
C PHE A 120 3.56 -10.26 0.99
N VAL A 121 3.96 -11.17 1.88
CA VAL A 121 3.07 -11.77 2.87
C VAL A 121 3.42 -11.21 4.24
N ILE A 122 2.41 -10.78 4.99
CA ILE A 122 2.60 -10.21 6.34
C ILE A 122 1.91 -11.07 7.38
N GLY A 123 2.52 -11.18 8.55
CA GLY A 123 1.90 -11.71 9.74
C GLY A 123 0.96 -10.68 10.33
N THR A 124 -0.24 -11.10 10.69
CA THR A 124 -1.24 -10.20 11.26
C THR A 124 -1.75 -10.70 12.60
N ARG A 125 -1.85 -9.76 13.54
CA ARG A 125 -2.42 -9.99 14.88
C ARG A 125 -3.91 -9.66 14.94
N TYR A 126 -4.47 -9.10 13.87
CA TYR A 126 -5.76 -8.42 13.88
C TYR A 126 -6.78 -8.96 12.87
N SER A 127 -6.36 -9.84 11.94
CA SER A 127 -7.32 -10.58 11.14
C SER A 127 -7.90 -11.75 11.93
N ASP A 128 -8.91 -12.39 11.36
CA ASP A 128 -9.47 -13.62 11.92
C ASP A 128 -8.39 -14.70 12.11
N GLY A 129 -8.40 -15.37 13.27
CA GLY A 129 -7.36 -16.29 13.73
C GLY A 129 -6.10 -15.65 14.32
N GLY A 130 -5.94 -14.32 14.27
CA GLY A 130 -4.81 -13.60 14.87
C GLY A 130 -5.12 -13.12 16.30
N SER A 131 -4.08 -12.95 17.12
CA SER A 131 -4.25 -12.34 18.45
C SER A 131 -3.02 -11.58 18.94
N ILE A 132 -3.26 -10.58 19.78
CA ILE A 132 -2.22 -9.92 20.60
C ILE A 132 -2.08 -10.63 21.96
N PRO A 133 -0.92 -10.50 22.64
CA PRO A 133 -0.72 -11.12 23.95
C PRO A 133 -1.78 -10.68 24.97
N SER A 134 -2.33 -11.65 25.70
CA SER A 134 -3.41 -11.43 26.67
C SER A 134 -2.97 -10.56 27.85
N ASN A 135 -1.69 -10.62 28.20
CA ASN A 135 -1.08 -9.92 29.33
C ASN A 135 -0.64 -8.47 29.01
N TRP A 136 -0.80 -7.98 27.77
CA TRP A 136 -0.52 -6.58 27.47
C TRP A 136 -1.45 -5.64 28.25
N GLY A 137 -0.88 -4.59 28.84
CA GLY A 137 -1.63 -3.52 29.46
C GLY A 137 -2.62 -2.87 28.48
N ILE A 138 -3.78 -2.44 28.98
CA ILE A 138 -4.90 -1.93 28.18
C ILE A 138 -4.46 -0.80 27.24
N HIS A 139 -3.64 0.12 27.73
CA HIS A 139 -3.12 1.24 26.92
C HIS A 139 -2.31 0.76 25.71
N ARG A 140 -1.47 -0.28 25.88
CA ARG A 140 -0.68 -0.86 24.77
C ARG A 140 -1.59 -1.55 23.75
N LYS A 141 -2.60 -2.31 24.23
CA LYS A 141 -3.61 -2.93 23.35
C LYS A 141 -4.36 -1.88 22.53
N PHE A 142 -4.82 -0.83 23.20
CA PHE A 142 -5.53 0.29 22.57
C PHE A 142 -4.69 0.95 21.48
N LEU A 143 -3.47 1.39 21.81
CA LEU A 143 -2.57 2.02 20.83
C LEU A 143 -2.30 1.12 19.62
N SER A 144 -2.11 -0.18 19.83
CA SER A 144 -1.77 -1.11 18.76
C SER A 144 -2.94 -1.37 17.82
N ILE A 145 -4.15 -1.59 18.37
CA ILE A 145 -5.38 -1.84 17.60
C ILE A 145 -5.83 -0.56 16.89
N PHE A 146 -5.97 0.55 17.62
CA PHE A 146 -6.46 1.80 17.05
C PHE A 146 -5.45 2.43 16.11
N GLY A 147 -4.15 2.31 16.38
CA GLY A 147 -3.10 2.80 15.47
C GLY A 147 -3.20 2.14 14.10
N ASN A 148 -3.33 0.81 14.05
CA ASN A 148 -3.53 0.09 12.79
C ASN A 148 -4.87 0.42 12.12
N LEU A 149 -5.95 0.56 12.90
CA LEU A 149 -7.25 0.96 12.35
C LEU A 149 -7.20 2.35 11.68
N ILE A 150 -6.55 3.32 12.32
CA ILE A 150 -6.40 4.68 11.77
C ILE A 150 -5.61 4.64 10.46
N ILE A 151 -4.50 3.91 10.41
CA ILE A 151 -3.70 3.76 9.18
C ILE A 151 -4.56 3.17 8.05
N ARG A 152 -5.34 2.11 8.34
CA ARG A 152 -6.24 1.47 7.37
C ARG A 152 -7.29 2.43 6.82
N VAL A 153 -7.89 3.25 7.70
CA VAL A 153 -8.90 4.24 7.33
C VAL A 153 -8.29 5.32 6.44
N ILE A 154 -7.16 5.91 6.82
CA ILE A 154 -6.52 6.98 6.04
C ILE A 154 -6.09 6.46 4.66
N LEU A 155 -5.45 5.30 4.61
CA LEU A 155 -5.00 4.70 3.34
C LEU A 155 -6.14 4.12 2.51
N THR A 156 -7.33 3.93 3.08
CA THR A 156 -8.47 3.24 2.44
C THR A 156 -8.10 1.83 1.96
N ARG A 157 -7.36 1.10 2.81
CA ARG A 157 -6.84 -0.25 2.54
C ARG A 157 -7.30 -1.21 3.64
N PHE A 158 -8.60 -1.46 3.68
CA PHE A 158 -9.22 -2.28 4.72
C PHE A 158 -8.84 -3.77 4.65
N TYR A 159 -8.34 -4.25 3.51
CA TYR A 159 -7.93 -5.65 3.36
C TYR A 159 -6.59 -5.99 4.03
N ILE A 160 -5.82 -4.99 4.48
CA ILE A 160 -4.57 -5.16 5.24
C ILE A 160 -4.85 -4.76 6.68
N HIS A 161 -4.68 -5.67 7.63
CA HIS A 161 -5.04 -5.47 9.03
C HIS A 161 -3.85 -5.01 9.89
N ASP A 162 -2.62 -5.44 9.57
CA ASP A 162 -1.42 -5.12 10.36
C ASP A 162 -0.33 -4.42 9.55
N TRP A 163 -0.27 -3.09 9.65
CA TRP A 163 0.71 -2.27 8.93
C TRP A 163 2.07 -2.16 9.64
N THR A 164 2.11 -2.49 10.93
CA THR A 164 3.27 -2.23 11.79
C THR A 164 4.04 -3.49 12.16
N GLY A 165 3.48 -4.68 11.92
CA GLY A 165 4.13 -5.96 12.20
C GLY A 165 5.39 -6.19 11.35
N GLY A 166 6.43 -6.74 11.99
CA GLY A 166 7.72 -7.09 11.36
C GLY A 166 7.87 -8.57 11.02
N TYR A 167 6.79 -9.36 11.06
CA TYR A 167 6.81 -10.76 10.63
C TYR A 167 6.39 -10.83 9.17
N ARG A 168 7.33 -10.97 8.24
CA ARG A 168 7.07 -10.74 6.82
C ARG A 168 7.80 -11.75 5.94
N ALA A 169 7.20 -12.21 4.86
CA ALA A 169 7.86 -12.93 3.78
C ALA A 169 7.80 -12.08 2.51
N ILE A 170 8.96 -11.84 1.90
CA ILE A 170 9.12 -10.82 0.87
C ILE A 170 9.90 -11.42 -0.28
N LYS A 171 9.33 -11.43 -1.48
CA LYS A 171 10.07 -11.84 -2.68
C LYS A 171 11.20 -10.86 -2.99
N LYS A 172 12.29 -11.36 -3.55
CA LYS A 172 13.45 -10.55 -3.93
C LYS A 172 13.08 -9.36 -4.83
N GLU A 173 12.11 -9.51 -5.73
CA GLU A 173 11.69 -8.46 -6.66
C GLU A 173 11.12 -7.25 -5.92
N VAL A 174 10.36 -7.49 -4.86
CA VAL A 174 9.78 -6.43 -4.01
C VAL A 174 10.89 -5.66 -3.32
N PHE A 175 11.82 -6.38 -2.68
CA PHE A 175 12.94 -5.75 -1.99
C PHE A 175 13.85 -4.98 -2.95
N LEU A 176 14.23 -5.56 -4.08
CA LEU A 176 15.09 -4.88 -5.07
C LEU A 176 14.45 -3.62 -5.64
N LYS A 177 13.12 -3.61 -5.80
CA LYS A 177 12.37 -2.44 -6.25
C LYS A 177 12.36 -1.33 -5.18
N GLU A 178 12.24 -1.70 -3.92
CA GLU A 178 12.03 -0.75 -2.82
C GLU A 178 13.29 -0.36 -2.05
N LYS A 179 14.38 -1.13 -2.12
CA LYS A 179 15.55 -1.00 -1.22
C LYS A 179 16.10 0.42 -1.11
N ASN A 180 16.12 1.18 -2.21
CA ASN A 180 16.66 2.54 -2.24
C ASN A 180 15.73 3.56 -1.54
N LYS A 181 14.42 3.29 -1.46
CA LYS A 181 13.45 4.12 -0.76
C LYS A 181 13.43 3.81 0.74
N LEU A 182 13.84 2.59 1.13
CA LEU A 182 13.79 2.14 2.53
C LEU A 182 14.72 2.92 3.46
N SER A 183 15.82 3.48 2.94
CA SER A 183 16.72 4.34 3.72
C SER A 183 16.08 5.65 4.17
N GLU A 184 14.93 6.04 3.59
CA GLU A 184 14.18 7.23 4.03
C GLU A 184 13.41 6.99 5.33
N PHE A 185 13.23 5.72 5.73
CA PHE A 185 12.41 5.36 6.88
C PHE A 185 13.27 5.00 8.09
N THR A 186 12.85 5.48 9.26
CA THR A 186 13.49 5.15 10.54
C THR A 186 12.47 4.61 11.54
N GLY A 187 12.93 3.74 12.44
CA GLY A 187 12.09 3.16 13.49
C GLY A 187 10.85 2.41 12.94
N TYR A 188 9.70 2.63 13.57
CA TYR A 188 8.43 1.98 13.20
C TYR A 188 7.93 2.38 11.81
N LEU A 189 8.37 3.53 11.29
CA LEU A 189 7.97 3.99 9.95
C LEU A 189 8.46 3.05 8.85
N PHE A 190 9.58 2.35 9.09
CA PHE A 190 10.15 1.39 8.14
C PHE A 190 9.11 0.37 7.67
N GLN A 191 8.42 -0.26 8.62
CA GLN A 191 7.47 -1.32 8.30
C GLN A 191 6.25 -0.79 7.53
N VAL A 192 5.74 0.38 7.92
CA VAL A 192 4.58 1.01 7.25
C VAL A 192 4.98 1.49 5.85
N GLY A 193 6.11 2.17 5.72
CA GLY A 193 6.62 2.70 4.46
C GLY A 193 6.95 1.62 3.45
N PHE A 194 7.60 0.53 3.89
CA PHE A 194 7.93 -0.59 3.01
C PHE A 194 6.65 -1.23 2.43
N LEU A 195 5.69 -1.54 3.29
CA LEU A 195 4.44 -2.16 2.86
C LEU A 195 3.63 -1.22 1.96
N LEU A 196 3.56 0.08 2.31
CA LEU A 196 2.85 1.07 1.51
C LEU A 196 3.44 1.23 0.11
N ASN A 197 4.77 1.33 0.02
CA ASN A 197 5.41 1.42 -1.29
C ASN A 197 5.18 0.16 -2.14
N ALA A 198 5.24 -1.03 -1.53
CA ALA A 198 4.97 -2.26 -2.25
C ALA A 198 3.52 -2.30 -2.79
N VAL A 199 2.55 -1.85 -1.99
CA VAL A 199 1.15 -1.71 -2.42
C VAL A 199 1.01 -0.69 -3.56
N HIS A 200 1.72 0.43 -3.51
CA HIS A 200 1.71 1.45 -4.56
C HIS A 200 2.29 0.95 -5.89
N ASP A 201 3.37 0.18 -5.82
CA ASP A 201 4.02 -0.40 -6.99
C ASP A 201 3.27 -1.63 -7.53
N GLY A 202 2.15 -2.00 -6.90
CA GLY A 202 1.18 -2.97 -7.40
C GLY A 202 1.47 -4.42 -7.05
N PHE A 203 2.36 -4.67 -6.09
CA PHE A 203 2.67 -6.03 -5.61
C PHE A 203 1.47 -6.65 -4.89
N LYS A 204 1.31 -7.97 -5.02
CA LYS A 204 0.22 -8.72 -4.39
C LYS A 204 0.54 -8.98 -2.91
N VAL A 205 -0.31 -8.46 -2.02
CA VAL A 205 -0.16 -8.61 -0.58
C VAL A 205 -1.15 -9.64 -0.01
N ALA A 206 -0.66 -10.53 0.85
CA ALA A 206 -1.50 -11.45 1.64
C ALA A 206 -1.18 -11.33 3.14
N GLU A 207 -2.12 -11.81 3.96
CA GLU A 207 -1.96 -11.88 5.41
C GLU A 207 -1.99 -13.33 5.90
N VAL A 208 -1.16 -13.62 6.91
CA VAL A 208 -1.19 -14.86 7.67
C VAL A 208 -1.47 -14.52 9.14
N PRO A 209 -2.61 -14.95 9.69
CA PRO A 209 -2.90 -14.74 11.11
C PRO A 209 -1.97 -15.55 12.00
N PHE A 210 -1.49 -14.92 13.07
CA PHE A 210 -0.70 -15.60 14.10
C PHE A 210 -1.05 -15.12 15.50
N HIS A 211 -0.76 -15.99 16.48
CA HIS A 211 -0.88 -15.65 17.89
C HIS A 211 0.43 -15.06 18.37
N ALA A 212 0.46 -13.75 18.58
CA ALA A 212 1.61 -13.12 19.20
C ALA A 212 1.70 -13.56 20.67
N THR A 213 2.85 -14.14 21.01
CA THR A 213 3.25 -14.48 22.37
C THR A 213 3.84 -13.25 23.05
N ASP A 214 3.92 -13.23 24.37
CA ASP A 214 4.76 -12.22 25.01
C ASP A 214 6.22 -12.59 24.83
N ARG A 215 7.09 -11.56 24.79
CA ARG A 215 8.53 -11.78 24.61
C ARG A 215 9.05 -12.66 25.75
N VAL A 216 9.77 -13.73 25.42
CA VAL A 216 10.33 -14.62 26.44
C VAL A 216 11.43 -13.89 27.21
N LEU A 217 12.21 -13.04 26.53
CA LEU A 217 13.30 -12.26 27.11
C LEU A 217 13.30 -10.81 26.55
N GLY A 218 13.53 -9.83 27.43
CA GLY A 218 13.72 -8.41 27.06
C GLY A 218 12.56 -7.45 27.35
N LYS A 219 12.83 -6.14 27.30
CA LYS A 219 11.84 -5.07 27.54
C LYS A 219 11.29 -4.51 26.23
N SER A 220 9.96 -4.47 26.09
CA SER A 220 9.29 -3.82 24.96
C SER A 220 9.55 -2.31 24.93
N LYS A 221 9.99 -1.79 23.78
CA LYS A 221 10.00 -0.35 23.51
C LYS A 221 8.66 0.07 22.93
N ILE A 222 7.77 0.61 23.77
CA ILE A 222 6.53 1.25 23.30
C ILE A 222 6.92 2.41 22.36
N PRO A 223 6.28 2.55 21.18
CA PRO A 223 6.52 3.68 20.31
C PRO A 223 6.38 5.00 21.09
N THR A 224 7.34 5.90 20.95
CA THR A 224 7.23 7.23 21.54
C THR A 224 6.11 8.02 20.85
N GLY A 225 5.51 9.00 21.53
CA GLY A 225 4.47 9.85 20.93
C GLY A 225 4.93 10.51 19.62
N ASN A 226 6.20 10.90 19.54
CA ASN A 226 6.81 11.44 18.32
C ASN A 226 6.77 10.43 17.16
N THR A 227 7.04 9.15 17.43
CA THR A 227 7.00 8.09 16.40
C THR A 227 5.58 7.92 15.83
N ILE A 228 4.56 8.04 16.68
CA ILE A 228 3.16 7.96 16.28
C ILE A 228 2.81 9.14 15.36
N VAL A 229 3.16 10.37 15.76
CA VAL A 229 2.92 11.58 14.98
C VAL A 229 3.61 11.50 13.62
N GLN A 230 4.87 11.07 13.57
CA GLN A 230 5.62 10.90 12.32
C GLN A 230 4.96 9.87 11.39
N THR A 231 4.50 8.74 11.95
CA THR A 231 3.81 7.70 11.18
C THR A 231 2.50 8.21 10.60
N LEU A 232 1.69 8.91 11.39
CA LEU A 232 0.43 9.50 10.92
C LEU A 232 0.66 10.59 9.87
N ALA A 233 1.62 11.49 10.10
CA ALA A 233 1.97 12.54 9.14
C ALA A 233 2.44 11.96 7.80
N PHE A 234 3.25 10.90 7.83
CA PHE A 234 3.66 10.18 6.63
C PHE A 234 2.47 9.57 5.90
N VAL A 235 1.63 8.80 6.60
CA VAL A 235 0.48 8.12 6.00
C VAL A 235 -0.52 9.12 5.39
N ILE A 236 -0.77 10.24 6.06
CA ILE A 236 -1.62 11.33 5.54
C ILE A 236 -0.97 11.97 4.30
N LYS A 237 0.32 12.27 4.35
CA LYS A 237 1.06 12.85 3.22
C LYS A 237 1.01 11.94 1.99
N GLU A 238 1.27 10.65 2.16
CA GLU A 238 1.19 9.68 1.07
C GLU A 238 -0.24 9.54 0.54
N ARG A 239 -1.25 9.56 1.41
CA ARG A 239 -2.64 9.58 0.98
C ARG A 239 -2.99 10.82 0.16
N ILE A 240 -2.53 12.00 0.57
CA ILE A 240 -2.73 13.25 -0.18
C ILE A 240 -2.05 13.15 -1.56
N LYS A 241 -0.82 12.63 -1.61
CA LYS A 241 -0.12 12.40 -2.89
C LYS A 241 -0.89 11.43 -3.78
N GLU A 242 -1.40 10.31 -3.25
CA GLU A 242 -2.25 9.38 -4.00
C GLU A 242 -3.48 10.08 -4.60
N LEU A 243 -4.14 10.96 -3.84
CA LEU A 243 -5.32 11.68 -4.31
C LEU A 243 -4.99 12.72 -5.40
N ILE A 244 -3.90 13.47 -5.22
CA ILE A 244 -3.47 14.54 -6.13
C ILE A 244 -2.85 13.97 -7.42
N PHE A 245 -1.94 13.00 -7.30
CA PHE A 245 -1.18 12.47 -8.43
C PHE A 245 -1.75 11.17 -9.00
N GLY A 246 -2.71 10.55 -8.29
CA GLY A 246 -3.45 9.40 -8.78
C GLY A 246 -4.49 9.76 -9.84
N SER A 247 -5.32 8.77 -10.20
CA SER A 247 -6.32 8.93 -11.26
C SER A 247 -7.35 10.01 -10.96
N PHE A 248 -7.68 10.26 -9.69
CA PHE A 248 -8.67 11.28 -9.32
C PHE A 248 -8.16 12.70 -9.59
N GLY A 249 -6.98 13.08 -9.07
CA GLY A 249 -6.41 14.39 -9.33
C GLY A 249 -6.09 14.64 -10.82
N LYS A 250 -5.61 13.62 -11.55
CA LYS A 250 -5.48 13.70 -13.01
C LYS A 250 -6.83 13.95 -13.70
N PHE A 251 -7.88 13.26 -13.26
CA PHE A 251 -9.24 13.48 -13.75
C PHE A 251 -9.71 14.93 -13.50
N LEU A 252 -9.41 15.53 -12.34
CA LEU A 252 -9.72 16.94 -12.06
C LEU A 252 -9.00 17.89 -13.03
N VAL A 253 -7.70 17.67 -13.28
CA VAL A 253 -6.92 18.47 -14.24
C VAL A 253 -7.50 18.37 -15.65
N VAL A 254 -7.88 17.15 -16.07
CA VAL A 254 -8.54 16.94 -17.36
C VAL A 254 -9.88 17.68 -17.41
N GLY A 255 -10.73 17.55 -16.39
CA GLY A 255 -12.00 18.27 -16.29
C GLY A 255 -11.83 19.79 -16.39
N GLY A 256 -10.85 20.35 -15.68
CA GLY A 256 -10.51 21.78 -15.76
C GLY A 256 -10.03 22.20 -17.15
N THR A 257 -9.25 21.36 -17.83
CA THR A 257 -8.84 21.58 -19.22
C THR A 257 -10.05 21.62 -20.16
N GLY A 258 -10.98 20.68 -20.01
CA GLY A 258 -12.24 20.68 -20.76
C GLY A 258 -13.05 21.95 -20.54
N PHE A 259 -13.14 22.44 -19.30
CA PHE A 259 -13.81 23.70 -18.98
C PHE A 259 -13.18 24.91 -19.72
N VAL A 260 -11.85 25.00 -19.74
CA VAL A 260 -11.13 26.04 -20.48
C VAL A 260 -11.41 25.95 -21.97
N ILE A 261 -11.37 24.75 -22.56
CA ILE A 261 -11.69 24.52 -23.98
C ILE A 261 -13.12 25.01 -24.28
N GLN A 262 -14.10 24.64 -23.45
CA GLN A 262 -15.48 25.07 -23.63
C GLN A 262 -15.61 26.60 -23.60
N ALA A 263 -14.97 27.27 -22.64
CA ALA A 263 -15.01 28.71 -22.50
C ALA A 263 -14.36 29.43 -23.70
N VAL A 264 -13.22 28.92 -24.19
CA VAL A 264 -12.52 29.48 -25.35
C VAL A 264 -13.33 29.31 -26.63
N VAL A 265 -13.87 28.11 -26.88
CA VAL A 265 -14.72 27.84 -28.06
C VAL A 265 -15.97 28.72 -28.04
N LEU A 266 -16.63 28.85 -26.89
CA LEU A 266 -17.77 29.74 -26.73
C LEU A 266 -17.42 31.17 -27.14
N LYS A 267 -16.31 31.70 -26.61
CA LYS A 267 -15.84 33.06 -26.89
C LYS A 267 -15.51 33.26 -28.37
N ILE A 268 -14.76 32.33 -28.97
CA ILE A 268 -14.38 32.40 -30.39
C ILE A 268 -15.62 32.40 -31.29
N LEU A 269 -16.60 31.51 -31.04
CA LEU A 269 -17.77 31.41 -31.89
C LEU A 269 -18.72 32.61 -31.73
N VAL A 270 -18.88 33.13 -30.52
CA VAL A 270 -19.73 34.30 -30.26
C VAL A 270 -19.07 35.59 -30.75
N GLU A 271 -17.84 35.89 -30.32
CA GLU A 271 -17.19 37.16 -30.63
C GLU A 271 -16.54 37.17 -32.01
N GLY A 272 -15.97 36.05 -32.45
CA GLY A 272 -15.26 35.94 -33.72
C GLY A 272 -16.16 35.66 -34.92
N PHE A 273 -17.23 34.90 -34.73
CA PHE A 273 -18.11 34.44 -35.81
C PHE A 273 -19.58 34.87 -35.66
N ASN A 274 -19.93 35.59 -34.59
CA ASN A 274 -21.30 36.04 -34.29
C ASN A 274 -22.33 34.89 -34.25
N ILE A 275 -21.90 33.70 -33.81
CA ILE A 275 -22.78 32.53 -33.67
C ILE A 275 -23.53 32.62 -32.33
N HIS A 276 -24.81 32.23 -32.35
CA HIS A 276 -25.68 32.28 -31.18
C HIS A 276 -25.07 31.58 -29.95
N PRO A 277 -25.04 32.20 -28.75
CA PRO A 277 -24.34 31.67 -27.57
C PRO A 277 -24.74 30.24 -27.17
N ALA A 278 -26.01 29.86 -27.34
CA ALA A 278 -26.45 28.50 -27.03
C ALA A 278 -25.80 27.45 -27.95
N ILE A 279 -25.70 27.73 -29.26
CA ILE A 279 -25.07 26.83 -30.24
C ILE A 279 -23.56 26.78 -29.97
N SER A 280 -22.96 27.93 -29.70
CA SER A 280 -21.54 28.06 -29.34
C SER A 280 -21.19 27.27 -28.07
N SER A 281 -22.05 27.32 -27.05
CA SER A 281 -21.88 26.56 -25.81
C SER A 281 -21.99 25.06 -26.03
N LEU A 282 -22.96 24.60 -26.83
CA LEU A 282 -23.09 23.19 -27.21
C LEU A 282 -21.86 22.69 -27.97
N ALA A 283 -21.37 23.45 -28.95
CA ALA A 283 -20.15 23.10 -29.68
C ALA A 283 -18.93 23.01 -28.74
N GLY A 284 -18.78 23.97 -27.84
CA GLY A 284 -17.73 23.97 -26.81
C GLY A 284 -17.82 22.75 -25.89
N ALA A 285 -19.03 22.38 -25.44
CA ALA A 285 -19.24 21.21 -24.60
C ALA A 285 -18.88 19.90 -25.32
N VAL A 286 -19.25 19.75 -26.59
CA VAL A 286 -18.90 18.57 -27.40
C VAL A 286 -17.38 18.43 -27.53
N LEU A 287 -16.67 19.51 -27.82
CA LEU A 287 -15.20 19.52 -27.91
C LEU A 287 -14.52 19.28 -26.57
N ALA A 288 -15.05 19.84 -25.48
CA ALA A 288 -14.56 19.60 -24.13
C ALA A 288 -14.69 18.13 -23.72
N ILE A 289 -15.84 17.49 -23.99
CA ILE A 289 -16.04 16.06 -23.69
C ILE A 289 -15.10 15.20 -24.54
N PHE A 290 -14.92 15.53 -25.83
CA PHE A 290 -13.97 14.83 -26.71
C PHE A 290 -12.53 14.94 -26.18
N SER A 291 -12.09 16.14 -25.81
CA SER A 291 -10.78 16.38 -25.22
C SER A 291 -10.60 15.59 -23.93
N ASN A 292 -11.60 15.65 -23.03
CA ASN A 292 -11.58 14.96 -21.75
C ASN A 292 -11.46 13.44 -21.93
N PHE A 293 -12.18 12.85 -22.88
CA PHE A 293 -12.08 11.43 -23.18
C PHE A 293 -10.65 11.06 -23.60
N ASN A 294 -10.09 11.80 -24.54
CA ASN A 294 -8.76 11.50 -25.09
C ASN A 294 -7.66 11.69 -24.04
N LEU A 295 -7.67 12.79 -23.28
CA LEU A 295 -6.72 13.03 -22.20
C LEU A 295 -6.82 11.96 -21.11
N ASN A 296 -8.04 11.57 -20.71
CA ASN A 296 -8.21 10.47 -19.76
C ASN A 296 -7.69 9.14 -20.31
N ASN A 297 -7.90 8.86 -21.60
CA ASN A 297 -7.46 7.62 -22.25
C ASN A 297 -5.92 7.52 -22.37
N ILE A 298 -5.22 8.63 -22.63
CA ILE A 298 -3.77 8.63 -22.83
C ILE A 298 -2.99 8.87 -21.53
N TRP A 299 -3.58 9.53 -20.54
CA TRP A 299 -2.88 9.96 -19.32
C TRP A 299 -3.49 9.44 -18.03
N THR A 300 -4.75 9.77 -17.71
CA THR A 300 -5.39 9.40 -16.43
C THR A 300 -5.50 7.89 -16.23
N PHE A 301 -5.89 7.17 -17.28
CA PHE A 301 -6.12 5.73 -17.30
C PHE A 301 -5.22 5.03 -18.33
N LYS A 302 -3.97 5.51 -18.47
CA LYS A 302 -2.99 5.02 -19.46
C LYS A 302 -2.81 3.50 -19.42
N THR A 303 -2.86 2.89 -18.24
CA THR A 303 -2.73 1.43 -18.05
C THR A 303 -3.92 0.66 -18.60
N GLU A 304 -5.11 1.23 -18.55
CA GLU A 304 -6.36 0.65 -19.06
C GLU A 304 -6.76 1.25 -20.43
N LYS A 305 -5.81 1.85 -21.14
CA LYS A 305 -6.05 2.56 -22.41
C LYS A 305 -6.85 1.71 -23.39
N VAL A 306 -7.85 2.34 -23.99
CA VAL A 306 -8.69 1.73 -25.03
C VAL A 306 -7.85 1.46 -26.27
N LYS A 307 -7.89 0.21 -26.74
CA LYS A 307 -7.19 -0.26 -27.94
C LYS A 307 -8.21 -0.67 -29.02
N GLY A 308 -7.88 -0.43 -30.29
CA GLY A 308 -8.74 -0.79 -31.42
C GLY A 308 -9.79 0.29 -31.74
N ILE A 309 -10.04 0.50 -33.04
CA ILE A 309 -10.83 1.62 -33.53
C ILE A 309 -12.32 1.50 -33.18
N GLY A 310 -12.91 0.29 -33.29
CA GLY A 310 -14.31 0.07 -32.94
C GLY A 310 -14.57 0.27 -31.44
N MET A 311 -13.69 -0.24 -30.58
CA MET A 311 -13.83 -0.07 -29.14
C MET A 311 -13.59 1.38 -28.70
N TYR A 312 -12.73 2.12 -29.41
CA TYR A 312 -12.55 3.55 -29.19
C TYR A 312 -13.87 4.31 -29.39
N PHE A 313 -14.53 4.15 -30.54
CA PHE A 313 -15.79 4.84 -30.83
C PHE A 313 -16.92 4.40 -29.88
N TRP A 314 -17.00 3.12 -29.58
CA TRP A 314 -17.98 2.61 -28.62
C TRP A 314 -17.82 3.24 -27.23
N LYS A 315 -16.60 3.31 -26.71
CA LYS A 315 -16.32 3.90 -25.40
C LYS A 315 -16.43 5.42 -25.41
N LEU A 316 -16.13 6.08 -26.52
CA LEU A 316 -16.36 7.52 -26.68
C LEU A 316 -17.87 7.83 -26.61
N LEU A 317 -18.71 7.06 -27.31
CA LEU A 317 -20.16 7.21 -27.25
C LEU A 317 -20.70 6.98 -25.83
N HIS A 318 -20.21 5.94 -25.15
CA HIS A 318 -20.55 5.69 -23.74
C HIS A 318 -20.13 6.86 -22.84
N PHE A 319 -18.94 7.42 -23.07
CA PHE A 319 -18.45 8.56 -22.31
C PHE A 319 -19.39 9.76 -22.45
N TYR A 320 -19.76 10.14 -23.68
CA TYR A 320 -20.77 11.18 -23.93
C TYR A 320 -22.08 10.90 -23.20
N GLY A 321 -22.61 9.68 -23.32
CA GLY A 321 -23.86 9.29 -22.66
C GLY A 321 -23.80 9.43 -21.15
N THR A 322 -22.75 8.89 -20.52
CA THR A 322 -22.57 8.97 -19.06
C THR A 322 -22.37 10.41 -18.57
N SER A 323 -21.61 11.24 -19.29
CA SER A 323 -21.45 12.66 -18.94
C SER A 323 -22.76 13.43 -19.05
N ALA A 324 -23.55 13.19 -20.11
CA ALA A 324 -24.82 13.87 -20.33
C ALA A 324 -25.88 13.47 -19.29
N VAL A 325 -26.02 12.17 -19.03
CA VAL A 325 -26.94 11.64 -18.00
C VAL A 325 -26.57 12.19 -16.62
N GLY A 326 -25.28 12.22 -16.29
CA GLY A 326 -24.83 12.79 -15.02
C GLY A 326 -25.29 14.24 -14.85
N VAL A 327 -25.05 15.11 -15.83
CA VAL A 327 -25.47 16.52 -15.76
C VAL A 327 -26.99 16.65 -15.65
N VAL A 328 -27.74 16.01 -16.54
CA VAL A 328 -29.19 16.18 -16.63
C VAL A 328 -29.91 15.60 -15.41
N VAL A 329 -29.48 14.44 -14.92
CA VAL A 329 -30.19 13.76 -13.83
C VAL A 329 -29.70 14.23 -12.46
N ILE A 330 -28.38 14.25 -12.24
CA ILE A 330 -27.82 14.51 -10.91
C ILE A 330 -27.86 16.00 -10.60
N GLN A 331 -27.32 16.84 -11.50
CA GLN A 331 -27.19 18.26 -11.21
C GLN A 331 -28.56 18.96 -11.24
N SER A 332 -29.37 18.74 -12.28
CA SER A 332 -30.72 19.31 -12.33
C SER A 332 -31.64 18.74 -11.24
N GLY A 333 -31.52 17.45 -10.93
CA GLY A 333 -32.30 16.82 -9.85
C GLY A 333 -31.99 17.40 -8.47
N ILE A 334 -30.71 17.58 -8.12
CA ILE A 334 -30.31 18.18 -6.84
C ILE A 334 -30.76 19.63 -6.75
N ILE A 335 -30.62 20.40 -7.82
CA ILE A 335 -31.08 21.81 -7.85
C ILE A 335 -32.61 21.87 -7.71
N PHE A 336 -33.34 21.02 -8.43
CA PHE A 336 -34.81 20.97 -8.37
C PHE A 336 -35.31 20.58 -6.98
N LEU A 337 -34.79 19.49 -6.40
CA LEU A 337 -35.17 19.05 -5.06
C LEU A 337 -34.80 20.08 -4.00
N GLY A 338 -33.62 20.71 -4.11
CA GLY A 338 -33.22 21.79 -3.22
C GLY A 338 -34.16 23.00 -3.29
N ASP A 339 -34.54 23.42 -4.50
CA ASP A 339 -35.50 24.50 -4.75
C ASP A 339 -36.87 24.20 -4.11
N GLN A 340 -37.34 22.95 -4.22
CA GLN A 340 -38.64 22.53 -3.68
C GLN A 340 -38.66 22.34 -2.16
N ILE A 341 -37.60 21.79 -1.57
CA ILE A 341 -37.59 21.38 -0.14
C ILE A 341 -37.12 22.53 0.77
N ILE A 342 -36.06 23.24 0.36
CA ILE A 342 -35.38 24.23 1.22
C ILE A 342 -35.62 25.66 0.70
N GLY A 343 -35.85 25.82 -0.61
CA GLY A 343 -36.24 27.08 -1.23
C GLY A 343 -35.15 27.72 -2.10
N ARG A 344 -35.59 28.47 -3.12
CA ARG A 344 -34.75 29.05 -4.18
C ARG A 344 -33.55 29.87 -3.73
N LYS A 345 -33.60 30.48 -2.55
CA LYS A 345 -32.54 31.37 -2.04
C LYS A 345 -31.16 30.72 -2.03
N TYR A 346 -31.09 29.39 -1.88
CA TYR A 346 -29.81 28.66 -1.81
C TYR A 346 -29.47 27.89 -3.09
N TYR A 347 -30.05 28.25 -4.25
CA TYR A 347 -29.81 27.56 -5.52
C TYR A 347 -28.31 27.36 -5.84
N PHE A 348 -27.47 28.33 -5.48
CA PHE A 348 -26.03 28.23 -5.68
C PHE A 348 -25.37 27.14 -4.81
N ILE A 349 -25.85 26.93 -3.58
CA ILE A 349 -25.36 25.84 -2.73
C ILE A 349 -25.73 24.49 -3.35
N TYR A 350 -26.96 24.33 -3.85
CA TYR A 350 -27.37 23.10 -4.53
C TYR A 350 -26.57 22.87 -5.81
N PHE A 351 -26.24 23.93 -6.55
CA PHE A 351 -25.37 23.85 -7.71
C PHE A 351 -23.97 23.36 -7.34
N LEU A 352 -23.36 23.87 -6.25
CA LEU A 352 -22.05 23.42 -5.78
C LEU A 352 -22.08 21.97 -5.32
N VAL A 353 -23.08 21.59 -4.51
CA VAL A 353 -23.27 20.20 -4.05
C VAL A 353 -23.51 19.26 -5.23
N GLY A 354 -24.37 19.66 -6.17
CA GLY A 354 -24.65 18.89 -7.38
C GLY A 354 -23.42 18.71 -8.26
N THR A 355 -22.60 19.76 -8.41
CA THR A 355 -21.33 19.68 -9.14
C THR A 355 -20.35 18.72 -8.47
N PHE A 356 -20.24 18.76 -7.14
CA PHE A 356 -19.38 17.85 -6.39
C PHE A 356 -19.83 16.38 -6.52
N ILE A 357 -21.13 16.10 -6.37
CA ILE A 357 -21.68 14.75 -6.52
C ILE A 357 -21.53 14.26 -7.96
N LEU A 358 -21.80 15.11 -8.95
CA LEU A 358 -21.60 14.81 -10.37
C LEU A 358 -20.14 14.44 -10.66
N MET A 359 -19.19 15.16 -10.07
CA MET A 359 -17.76 14.88 -10.24
C MET A 359 -17.38 13.49 -9.69
N LEU A 360 -17.90 13.11 -8.51
CA LEU A 360 -17.71 11.76 -7.95
C LEU A 360 -18.36 10.69 -8.81
N TYR A 361 -19.57 10.93 -9.31
CA TYR A 361 -20.27 10.05 -10.24
C TYR A 361 -19.46 9.84 -11.53
N ASN A 362 -19.04 10.92 -12.17
CA ASN A 362 -18.25 10.87 -13.41
C ASN A 362 -16.96 10.07 -13.21
N PHE A 363 -16.20 10.35 -12.14
CA PHE A 363 -14.99 9.60 -11.85
C PHE A 363 -15.27 8.09 -11.66
N THR A 364 -16.35 7.75 -10.95
CA THR A 364 -16.77 6.36 -10.71
C THR A 364 -17.14 5.67 -12.02
N MET A 365 -17.97 6.29 -12.85
CA MET A 365 -18.34 5.76 -14.17
C MET A 365 -17.11 5.57 -15.05
N TYR A 366 -16.20 6.54 -15.05
CA TYR A 366 -14.99 6.47 -15.86
C TYR A 366 -14.09 5.33 -15.40
N ARG A 367 -13.90 5.16 -14.08
CA ARG A 367 -13.04 4.12 -13.53
C ARG A 367 -13.62 2.70 -13.70
N PHE A 368 -14.91 2.51 -13.48
CA PHE A 368 -15.50 1.18 -13.40
C PHE A 368 -16.25 0.73 -14.66
N VAL A 369 -16.66 1.66 -15.52
CA VAL A 369 -17.40 1.35 -16.76
C VAL A 369 -16.52 1.61 -17.97
N ILE A 370 -15.98 2.82 -18.13
CA ILE A 370 -15.23 3.20 -19.33
C ILE A 370 -13.82 2.57 -19.34
N TRP A 371 -13.01 2.78 -18.31
CA TRP A 371 -11.65 2.25 -18.16
C TRP A 371 -11.56 1.20 -17.06
N ARG A 372 -12.49 0.23 -17.11
CA ARG A 372 -12.53 -0.89 -16.16
C ARG A 372 -11.21 -1.67 -16.16
N LYS A 373 -10.59 -1.80 -14.98
CA LYS A 373 -9.49 -2.75 -14.77
C LYS A 373 -9.98 -4.18 -14.97
N LYS A 374 -9.26 -4.97 -15.74
CA LYS A 374 -9.48 -6.43 -15.77
C LYS A 374 -9.14 -6.98 -14.38
N PRO A 375 -9.99 -7.84 -13.78
CA PRO A 375 -9.61 -8.51 -12.54
C PRO A 375 -8.34 -9.35 -12.80
N HIS A 376 -7.41 -9.29 -11.85
CA HIS A 376 -6.18 -10.07 -11.83
C HIS A 376 -6.39 -11.42 -11.17
#